data_AF-A0A850BYA8-F1
#
_entry.id   AF-A0A850BYA8-F1
#
_cell.length_a   1.000
_cell.length_b   1.000
_cell.length_c   1.000
_cell.angle_alpha   90.00
_cell.angle_beta   90.00
_cell.angle_gamma   90.00
#
_symmetry.space_group_name_H-M   'P 1'
#
loop_
_entity.id
_entity.type
_entity.pdbx_description
1 polymer ?
#
loop_
_entity_poly.entity_id
_entity_poly.type
_entity_poly.pdbx_seq_one_letter_code
_entity_poly.pdbx_strand_id
1 'polypeptide(L)'
;EFMSKSKYDYDDAPPEREPARIDLWDMLSILTLLLTLCIGAYFAAVFANPNAGFNFLNPARNQPPTPTITQIQPPSTWTPTLPGPSETPTVTLLPTITLPATPTLVSLITPSITPTPTRTPKAQFSHIESAISSTVFFPDLGCNWQGIAGKVVDADNTELYGLIVFVTGFYNGKTLDFPPGISGNFPSYGRSGFIFELGTVPIESKDLVFIQLFGQDGQPKSERIPLDTYNDCNRNLVLIQFKKNP
;
A
#
# COMPACT_ATOMS: atom_id res chain seq x y z
N GLU A 1 98.18 -56.04 -12.39
CA GLU A 1 97.26 -56.13 -13.54
C GLU A 1 95.92 -55.56 -13.11
N PHE A 2 95.53 -54.47 -13.77
CA PHE A 2 94.30 -53.72 -13.55
C PHE A 2 93.10 -54.54 -14.01
N MET A 3 92.03 -54.59 -13.22
CA MET A 3 90.67 -54.22 -13.68
C MET A 3 89.67 -54.28 -12.54
N SER A 4 89.36 -53.10 -12.03
CA SER A 4 88.11 -52.78 -11.35
C SER A 4 86.96 -52.93 -12.34
N LYS A 5 85.92 -53.68 -11.97
CA LYS A 5 84.57 -53.54 -12.55
C LYS A 5 83.60 -53.37 -11.40
N SER A 6 83.23 -52.12 -11.16
CA SER A 6 82.16 -51.72 -10.24
C SER A 6 80.83 -52.29 -10.71
N LYS A 7 80.15 -53.00 -9.81
CA LYS A 7 78.84 -53.63 -10.04
C LYS A 7 77.69 -52.65 -9.77
N TYR A 8 77.80 -51.44 -10.30
CA TYR A 8 76.77 -50.40 -10.21
C TYR A 8 76.76 -49.65 -11.53
N ASP A 9 76.08 -50.24 -12.50
CA ASP A 9 75.67 -49.56 -13.72
C ASP A 9 74.18 -49.23 -13.50
N TYR A 10 73.93 -48.02 -13.01
CA TYR A 10 72.58 -47.46 -12.89
C TYR A 10 72.32 -46.68 -14.19
N ASP A 11 72.00 -47.40 -15.26
CA ASP A 11 71.34 -46.82 -16.43
C ASP A 11 69.82 -46.72 -16.15
N ASP A 12 69.45 -45.99 -15.09
CA ASP A 12 68.07 -45.55 -14.90
C ASP A 12 67.95 -44.16 -15.52
N ALA A 13 67.67 -44.12 -16.83
CA ALA A 13 67.16 -42.90 -17.43
C ALA A 13 65.91 -42.47 -16.63
N PRO A 14 65.80 -41.21 -16.17
CA PRO A 14 64.63 -40.78 -15.43
C PRO A 14 63.38 -41.05 -16.28
N PRO A 15 62.31 -41.65 -15.73
CA PRO A 15 61.10 -41.90 -16.50
C PRO A 15 60.62 -40.57 -17.08
N GLU A 16 60.44 -40.52 -18.41
CA GLU A 16 59.80 -39.39 -19.07
C GLU A 16 58.47 -39.14 -18.35
N ARG A 17 58.34 -37.95 -17.75
CA ARG A 17 57.09 -37.56 -17.08
C ARG A 17 56.03 -37.50 -18.16
N GLU A 18 55.04 -38.39 -18.07
CA GLU A 18 53.89 -38.33 -18.96
C GLU A 18 53.27 -36.92 -18.89
N PRO A 19 52.96 -36.30 -20.05
CA PRO A 19 52.37 -34.97 -20.06
C PRO A 19 51.05 -35.03 -19.28
N ALA A 20 50.89 -34.13 -18.32
CA ALA A 20 49.67 -34.03 -17.52
C ALA A 20 48.45 -33.94 -18.45
N ARG A 21 47.69 -35.03 -18.54
CA ARG A 21 46.45 -35.06 -19.30
C ARG A 21 45.37 -34.49 -18.39
N ILE A 22 44.77 -33.39 -18.82
CA ILE A 22 43.64 -32.78 -18.13
C ILE A 22 42.51 -33.81 -18.15
N ASP A 23 42.11 -34.28 -16.96
CA ASP A 23 41.01 -35.24 -16.83
C ASP A 23 39.67 -34.52 -17.08
N LEU A 24 38.64 -35.28 -17.44
CA LEU A 24 37.28 -34.76 -17.65
C LEU A 24 36.77 -34.02 -16.39
N TRP A 25 37.16 -34.49 -15.20
CA TRP A 25 36.82 -33.87 -13.93
C TRP A 25 37.52 -32.53 -13.69
N ASP A 26 38.76 -32.38 -14.16
CA ASP A 26 39.48 -31.10 -14.11
C ASP A 26 38.81 -30.10 -15.06
N MET A 27 38.41 -30.52 -16.26
CA MET A 27 37.65 -29.67 -17.19
C MET A 27 36.31 -29.22 -16.60
N LEU A 28 35.58 -30.12 -15.95
CA LEU A 28 34.31 -29.79 -15.30
C LEU A 28 34.52 -28.82 -14.12
N SER A 29 35.60 -29.00 -13.36
CA SER A 29 35.95 -28.10 -12.25
C SER A 29 36.33 -26.72 -12.74
N ILE A 30 37.10 -26.62 -13.83
CA ILE A 30 37.44 -25.34 -14.47
C ILE A 30 36.18 -24.65 -15.01
N LEU A 31 35.28 -25.40 -15.66
CA LEU A 31 34.03 -24.86 -16.20
C LEU A 31 33.13 -24.29 -15.10
N THR A 32 32.97 -25.01 -14.00
CA THR A 32 32.15 -24.56 -12.86
C THR A 32 32.74 -23.30 -12.20
N LEU A 33 34.07 -23.22 -12.10
CA LEU A 33 34.77 -22.04 -11.58
C LEU A 33 34.59 -20.82 -12.49
N LEU A 34 34.66 -21.00 -13.82
CA LEU A 34 34.37 -19.93 -14.77
C LEU A 34 32.90 -19.49 -14.70
N LEU A 35 31.96 -20.43 -14.60
CA LEU A 35 30.54 -20.11 -14.49
C LEU A 35 30.25 -19.29 -13.23
N THR A 36 30.79 -19.69 -12.08
CA THR A 36 30.61 -18.97 -10.81
C THR A 36 31.19 -17.55 -10.87
N LEU A 37 32.35 -17.38 -11.50
CA LEU A 37 32.94 -16.06 -11.72
C LEU A 37 32.07 -15.18 -12.64
N CYS A 38 31.53 -15.74 -13.72
CA CYS A 38 30.60 -15.04 -14.61
C CYS A 38 29.32 -14.61 -13.89
N ILE A 39 28.74 -15.47 -13.05
CA ILE A 39 27.55 -15.15 -12.25
C ILE A 39 27.87 -14.03 -11.24
N GLY A 40 29.01 -14.10 -10.55
CA GLY A 40 29.45 -13.05 -9.63
C GLY A 40 29.62 -11.69 -10.32
N ALA A 41 30.29 -11.68 -11.48
CA ALA A 41 30.47 -10.46 -12.27
C ALA A 41 29.14 -9.89 -12.78
N TYR A 42 28.19 -10.76 -13.17
CA TYR A 42 26.83 -10.35 -13.56
C TYR A 42 26.12 -9.61 -12.42
N PHE A 43 26.10 -10.17 -11.21
CA PHE A 43 25.44 -9.53 -10.07
C PHE A 43 26.14 -8.23 -9.64
N ALA A 44 27.47 -8.17 -9.72
CA ALA A 44 28.21 -6.92 -9.48
C ALA A 44 27.83 -5.83 -10.51
N ALA A 45 27.67 -6.19 -11.78
CA ALA A 45 27.22 -5.27 -12.83
C ALA A 45 25.78 -4.79 -12.62
N VAL A 46 24.88 -5.69 -12.19
CA VAL A 46 23.49 -5.34 -11.81
C VAL A 46 23.47 -4.38 -10.63
N PHE A 47 24.32 -4.61 -9.62
CA PHE A 47 24.42 -3.72 -8.45
C PHE A 47 24.92 -2.32 -8.84
N ALA A 48 25.91 -2.23 -9.73
CA ALA A 48 26.43 -0.94 -10.20
C ALA A 48 25.45 -0.20 -11.12
N ASN A 49 24.63 -0.92 -11.89
CA ASN A 49 23.61 -0.33 -12.75
C ASN A 49 22.30 -1.14 -12.70
N PRO A 50 21.39 -0.83 -11.75
CA PRO A 50 20.15 -1.58 -11.57
C PRO A 50 19.18 -1.42 -12.75
N ASN A 51 19.33 -0.36 -13.55
CA ASN A 51 18.45 -0.08 -14.69
C ASN A 51 19.00 -0.63 -16.02
N ALA A 52 20.07 -1.41 -16.00
CA ALA A 52 20.64 -2.00 -17.21
C ALA A 52 19.64 -2.92 -17.92
N GLY A 53 19.67 -2.95 -19.27
CA GLY A 53 18.78 -3.77 -20.07
C GLY A 53 18.97 -5.29 -19.89
N PHE A 54 20.14 -5.72 -19.43
CA PHE A 54 20.45 -7.13 -19.10
C PHE A 54 20.04 -7.53 -17.68
N ASN A 55 19.61 -6.58 -16.84
CA ASN A 55 19.10 -6.89 -15.52
C ASN A 55 17.65 -7.40 -15.64
N PHE A 56 17.44 -8.70 -15.46
CA PHE A 56 16.08 -9.26 -15.47
C PHE A 56 15.24 -8.79 -14.27
N LEU A 57 15.88 -8.26 -13.22
CA LEU A 57 15.25 -7.66 -12.04
C LEU A 57 15.09 -6.14 -12.17
N ASN A 58 15.19 -5.57 -13.38
CA ASN A 58 15.10 -4.12 -13.58
C ASN A 58 13.75 -3.56 -13.09
N PRO A 59 13.75 -2.66 -12.08
CA PRO A 59 12.51 -2.15 -11.47
C PRO A 59 11.66 -1.34 -12.46
N ALA A 60 12.27 -0.67 -13.45
CA ALA A 60 11.56 0.11 -14.45
C ALA A 60 10.76 -0.76 -15.43
N ARG A 61 11.17 -2.01 -15.65
CA ARG A 61 10.48 -2.93 -16.57
C ARG A 61 9.14 -3.43 -16.02
N ASN A 62 8.97 -3.35 -14.70
CA ASN A 62 7.77 -3.78 -13.98
C ASN A 62 6.90 -2.59 -13.55
N GLN A 63 7.22 -1.36 -13.97
CA GLN A 63 6.42 -0.20 -13.62
C GLN A 63 5.17 -0.17 -14.52
N PRO A 64 3.95 -0.32 -13.96
CA PRO A 64 2.74 -0.14 -14.75
C PRO A 64 2.69 1.29 -15.30
N PRO A 65 2.06 1.52 -16.47
CA PRO A 65 1.94 2.86 -17.03
C PRO A 65 1.31 3.78 -15.99
N THR A 66 2.02 4.85 -15.62
CA THR A 66 1.49 5.86 -14.71
C THR A 66 0.28 6.51 -15.37
N PRO A 67 -0.92 6.49 -14.75
CA PRO A 67 -2.06 7.18 -15.32
C PRO A 67 -1.74 8.68 -15.35
N THR A 68 -1.46 9.20 -16.54
CA THR A 68 -1.39 10.64 -16.75
C THR A 68 -2.84 11.12 -16.72
N ILE A 69 -3.22 11.81 -15.64
CA ILE A 69 -4.54 12.45 -15.55
C ILE A 69 -4.57 13.55 -16.61
N THR A 70 -5.11 13.24 -17.78
CA THR A 70 -5.48 14.24 -18.78
C THR A 70 -6.58 15.08 -18.17
N GLN A 71 -6.26 16.32 -17.75
CA GLN A 71 -7.28 17.26 -17.30
C GLN A 71 -8.30 17.47 -18.42
N ILE A 72 -9.55 17.12 -18.15
CA ILE A 72 -10.67 17.46 -19.03
C ILE A 72 -10.85 18.97 -18.90
N GLN A 73 -10.34 19.73 -19.88
CA GLN A 73 -10.55 21.16 -19.93
C GLN A 73 -12.00 21.41 -20.36
N PRO A 74 -12.82 22.13 -19.58
CA PRO A 74 -14.14 22.53 -20.04
C PRO A 74 -14.00 23.37 -21.32
N PRO A 75 -14.93 23.25 -22.28
CA PRO A 75 -14.92 24.09 -23.47
C PRO A 75 -14.96 25.56 -23.03
N SER A 76 -14.17 26.41 -23.68
CA SER A 76 -14.15 27.85 -23.41
C SER A 76 -15.52 28.47 -23.70
N THR A 77 -16.26 28.84 -22.65
CA THR A 77 -17.57 29.51 -22.75
C THR A 77 -17.45 30.97 -22.37
N TRP A 78 -16.87 31.79 -23.26
CA TRP A 78 -17.07 33.24 -23.20
C TRP A 78 -17.18 33.80 -24.62
N THR A 79 -18.38 33.76 -25.18
CA THR A 79 -18.77 34.64 -26.28
C THR A 79 -19.45 35.85 -25.66
N PRO A 80 -18.84 37.04 -25.62
CA PRO A 80 -19.54 38.25 -25.22
C PRO A 80 -20.58 38.58 -26.29
N THR A 81 -21.87 38.41 -25.96
CA THR A 81 -22.96 38.91 -26.78
C THR A 81 -22.97 40.44 -26.70
N LEU A 82 -22.69 41.09 -27.83
CA LEU A 82 -22.78 42.54 -27.98
C LEU A 82 -24.24 42.99 -27.74
N PRO A 83 -24.54 43.95 -26.85
CA PRO A 83 -25.87 44.53 -26.77
C PRO A 83 -26.10 45.39 -28.02
N GLY A 84 -26.86 44.86 -28.98
CA GLY A 84 -27.36 45.63 -30.12
C GLY A 84 -28.50 46.55 -29.67
N PRO A 85 -28.55 47.83 -30.09
CA PRO A 85 -29.70 48.68 -29.85
C PRO A 85 -30.82 48.28 -30.82
N SER A 86 -31.89 47.69 -30.30
CA SER A 86 -33.15 47.57 -31.02
C SER A 86 -34.28 47.87 -30.05
N GLU A 87 -34.54 49.16 -29.85
CA GLU A 87 -35.79 49.65 -29.27
C GLU A 87 -36.91 49.39 -30.28
N THR A 88 -37.45 48.18 -30.28
CA THR A 88 -38.71 47.87 -30.96
C THR A 88 -39.83 48.20 -29.97
N PRO A 89 -40.78 49.11 -30.30
CA PRO A 89 -41.89 49.38 -29.40
C PRO A 89 -42.74 48.11 -29.27
N THR A 90 -42.66 47.50 -28.10
CA THR A 90 -43.46 46.33 -27.75
C THR A 90 -44.86 46.82 -27.38
N VAL A 91 -45.86 46.42 -28.19
CA VAL A 91 -47.28 46.70 -27.90
C VAL A 91 -47.62 46.03 -26.57
N THR A 92 -47.86 46.86 -25.55
CA THR A 92 -48.27 46.39 -24.23
C THR A 92 -49.73 45.95 -24.33
N LEU A 93 -49.98 44.64 -24.22
CA LEU A 93 -51.33 44.10 -24.20
C LEU A 93 -52.03 44.51 -22.88
N LEU A 94 -53.29 44.92 -23.01
CA LEU A 94 -54.15 45.29 -21.89
C LEU A 94 -54.28 44.10 -20.90
N PRO A 95 -54.33 44.32 -19.58
CA PRO A 95 -54.47 43.23 -18.61
C PRO A 95 -55.69 42.38 -18.91
N THR A 96 -55.46 41.09 -19.16
CA THR A 96 -56.53 40.09 -19.28
C THR A 96 -57.13 39.86 -17.90
N ILE A 97 -58.47 39.89 -17.82
CA ILE A 97 -59.22 39.60 -16.60
C ILE A 97 -58.77 38.25 -16.06
N THR A 98 -58.11 38.28 -14.91
CA THR A 98 -57.69 37.08 -14.19
C THR A 98 -58.89 36.62 -13.37
N LEU A 99 -59.38 35.42 -13.66
CA LEU A 99 -60.44 34.79 -12.87
C LEU A 99 -59.95 34.60 -11.42
N PRO A 100 -60.83 34.79 -10.41
CA PRO A 100 -60.47 34.53 -9.02
C PRO A 100 -60.12 33.04 -8.83
N ALA A 101 -59.11 32.78 -8.00
CA ALA A 101 -58.67 31.42 -7.71
C ALA A 101 -59.83 30.60 -7.13
N THR A 102 -60.22 29.53 -7.83
CA THR A 102 -61.19 28.56 -7.32
C THR A 102 -60.54 27.75 -6.20
N PRO A 103 -61.16 27.63 -4.99
CA PRO A 103 -60.61 26.82 -3.93
C PRO A 103 -60.56 25.36 -4.38
N THR A 104 -59.34 24.84 -4.53
CA THR A 104 -59.14 23.43 -4.85
C THR A 104 -59.33 22.64 -3.56
N LEU A 105 -60.50 22.00 -3.41
CA LEU A 105 -60.92 21.30 -2.18
C LEU A 105 -60.18 19.97 -1.91
N VAL A 106 -59.16 19.64 -2.70
CA VAL A 106 -58.47 18.35 -2.62
C VAL A 106 -56.96 18.55 -2.62
N SER A 107 -56.30 18.09 -1.56
CA SER A 107 -54.85 17.97 -1.50
C SER A 107 -54.42 16.72 -2.26
N LEU A 108 -53.68 16.87 -3.36
CA LEU A 108 -53.07 15.76 -4.11
C LEU A 108 -51.77 15.23 -3.46
N ILE A 109 -51.40 15.75 -2.28
CA ILE A 109 -50.20 15.33 -1.56
C ILE A 109 -50.59 14.13 -0.68
N THR A 110 -50.28 12.92 -1.14
CA THR A 110 -50.35 11.74 -0.29
C THR A 110 -49.44 11.94 0.91
N PRO A 111 -49.89 11.70 2.16
CA PRO A 111 -49.01 11.77 3.31
C PRO A 111 -47.85 10.79 3.10
N SER A 112 -46.64 11.33 3.06
CA SER A 112 -45.43 10.53 2.95
C SER A 112 -45.30 9.70 4.24
N ILE A 113 -45.31 8.37 4.09
CA ILE A 113 -44.97 7.46 5.17
C ILE A 113 -43.52 7.77 5.55
N THR A 114 -43.34 8.44 6.69
CA THR A 114 -42.02 8.67 7.24
C THR A 114 -41.43 7.30 7.54
N PRO A 115 -40.28 6.91 6.94
CA PRO A 115 -39.71 5.60 7.17
C PRO A 115 -39.42 5.47 8.67
N THR A 116 -40.01 4.47 9.31
CA THR A 116 -39.69 4.13 10.69
C THR A 116 -38.19 3.84 10.75
N PRO A 117 -37.42 4.45 11.68
CA PRO A 117 -36.00 4.19 11.79
C PRO A 117 -35.79 2.68 11.99
N THR A 118 -35.21 2.04 10.98
CA THR A 118 -34.84 0.62 11.06
C THR A 118 -33.69 0.54 12.06
N ARG A 119 -33.77 -0.40 13.02
CA ARG A 119 -32.67 -0.61 13.99
C ARG A 119 -31.39 -0.84 13.21
N THR A 120 -30.43 0.09 13.31
CA THR A 120 -29.11 -0.07 12.71
C THR A 120 -28.50 -1.37 13.26
N PRO A 121 -28.04 -2.29 12.40
CA PRO A 121 -27.39 -3.50 12.85
C PRO A 121 -26.23 -3.12 13.78
N LYS A 122 -26.21 -3.69 14.99
CA LYS A 122 -25.12 -3.46 15.94
C LYS A 122 -23.83 -3.99 15.31
N ALA A 123 -22.76 -3.18 15.32
CA ALA A 123 -21.48 -3.61 14.79
C ALA A 123 -21.03 -4.93 15.43
N GLN A 124 -20.43 -5.82 14.63
CA GLN A 124 -20.02 -7.14 15.10
C GLN A 124 -18.74 -7.07 15.93
N PHE A 125 -17.94 -6.01 15.74
CA PHE A 125 -16.72 -5.74 16.47
C PHE A 125 -16.79 -4.39 17.17
N SER A 126 -16.33 -4.36 18.43
CA SER A 126 -15.96 -3.15 19.17
C SER A 126 -14.45 -2.91 19.04
N HIS A 127 -13.98 -1.75 19.50
CA HIS A 127 -12.57 -1.40 19.47
C HIS A 127 -12.09 -0.87 20.82
N ILE A 128 -10.80 -1.05 21.08
CA ILE A 128 -10.06 -0.39 22.16
C ILE A 128 -8.89 0.33 21.50
N GLU A 129 -8.74 1.61 21.80
CA GLU A 129 -7.67 2.45 21.27
C GLU A 129 -6.70 2.89 22.37
N SER A 130 -5.44 3.06 21.99
CA SER A 130 -4.41 3.65 22.83
C SER A 130 -3.33 4.28 21.95
N ALA A 131 -2.58 5.25 22.47
CA ALA A 131 -1.44 5.83 21.76
C ALA A 131 -0.17 5.67 22.60
N ILE A 132 0.89 5.16 21.98
CA ILE A 132 2.18 4.89 22.62
C ILE A 132 3.34 5.39 21.75
N SER A 133 4.56 5.30 22.27
CA SER A 133 5.75 5.59 21.47
C SER A 133 6.00 4.47 20.46
N SER A 134 6.27 4.84 19.21
CA SER A 134 6.67 3.91 18.15
C SER A 134 7.98 3.18 18.46
N THR A 135 8.82 3.75 19.34
CA THR A 135 10.12 3.17 19.76
C THR A 135 9.99 1.81 20.45
N VAL A 136 8.79 1.46 20.95
CA VAL A 136 8.48 0.13 21.47
C VAL A 136 8.64 -0.96 20.40
N PHE A 137 8.36 -0.62 19.13
CA PHE A 137 8.49 -1.55 17.99
C PHE A 137 9.61 -1.15 17.02
N PHE A 138 9.95 0.13 16.96
CA PHE A 138 10.97 0.70 16.08
C PHE A 138 11.92 1.61 16.87
N PRO A 139 12.84 1.05 17.67
CA PRO A 139 13.65 1.81 18.63
C PRO A 139 14.49 2.93 17.97
N ASP A 140 14.89 2.74 16.71
CA ASP A 140 15.75 3.67 15.99
C ASP A 140 14.98 4.83 15.31
N LEU A 141 13.65 4.75 15.19
CA LEU A 141 12.87 5.73 14.44
C LEU A 141 12.50 6.95 15.28
N GLY A 142 12.17 6.78 16.55
CA GLY A 142 11.80 7.89 17.44
C GLY A 142 10.74 8.81 16.82
N CYS A 143 11.04 10.11 16.76
CA CYS A 143 10.18 11.14 16.13
C CYS A 143 10.19 11.11 14.59
N ASN A 144 10.93 10.23 13.93
CA ASN A 144 11.01 10.17 12.47
C ASN A 144 9.98 9.22 11.86
N TRP A 145 8.90 8.94 12.59
CA TRP A 145 7.86 8.01 12.18
C TRP A 145 6.54 8.26 12.91
N GLN A 146 5.42 8.02 12.25
CA GLN A 146 4.10 7.89 12.86
C GLN A 146 3.24 6.87 12.10
N GLY A 147 2.39 6.15 12.82
CA GLY A 147 1.52 5.15 12.21
C GLY A 147 0.36 4.69 13.07
N ILE A 148 -0.47 3.84 12.47
CA ILE A 148 -1.59 3.15 13.09
C ILE A 148 -1.31 1.65 13.00
N ALA A 149 -1.35 0.95 14.12
CA ALA A 149 -1.18 -0.50 14.15
C ALA A 149 -2.23 -1.13 15.06
N GLY A 150 -2.30 -2.46 15.05
CA GLY A 150 -3.32 -3.11 15.84
C GLY A 150 -3.41 -4.59 15.60
N LYS A 151 -4.46 -5.18 16.17
CA LYS A 151 -4.77 -6.60 16.07
C LYS A 151 -6.28 -6.84 16.17
N VAL A 152 -6.71 -8.03 15.79
CA VAL A 152 -8.11 -8.42 15.76
C VAL A 152 -8.32 -9.69 16.56
N VAL A 153 -9.25 -9.68 17.51
CA VAL A 153 -9.53 -10.81 18.38
C VAL A 153 -11.01 -11.14 18.44
N ASP A 154 -11.34 -12.39 18.78
CA ASP A 154 -12.70 -12.80 19.09
C ASP A 154 -13.14 -12.37 20.50
N ALA A 155 -14.32 -12.82 20.93
CA ALA A 155 -14.87 -12.51 22.25
C ALA A 155 -13.99 -13.05 23.40
N ASP A 156 -13.28 -14.16 23.15
CA ASP A 156 -12.40 -14.86 24.11
C ASP A 156 -10.94 -14.37 24.06
N ASN A 157 -10.67 -13.35 23.23
CA ASN A 157 -9.33 -12.81 22.94
C ASN A 157 -8.43 -13.72 22.10
N THR A 158 -9.00 -14.67 21.36
CA THR A 158 -8.28 -15.45 20.34
C THR A 158 -8.03 -14.58 19.12
N GLU A 159 -6.79 -14.58 18.63
CA GLU A 159 -6.36 -13.80 17.46
C GLU A 159 -7.06 -14.29 16.17
N LEU A 160 -7.66 -13.38 15.41
CA LEU A 160 -8.43 -13.64 14.19
C LEU A 160 -7.67 -13.17 12.93
N TYR A 161 -7.51 -14.06 11.97
CA TYR A 161 -6.69 -13.84 10.78
C TYR A 161 -7.53 -13.60 9.53
N GLY A 162 -6.94 -12.95 8.53
CA GLY A 162 -7.54 -12.80 7.20
C GLY A 162 -8.74 -11.86 7.16
N LEU A 163 -8.89 -11.00 8.16
CA LEU A 163 -9.83 -9.88 8.11
C LEU A 163 -9.15 -8.68 7.45
N ILE A 164 -9.92 -7.88 6.73
CA ILE A 164 -9.41 -6.77 5.93
C ILE A 164 -9.57 -5.49 6.74
N VAL A 165 -8.52 -4.67 6.81
CA VAL A 165 -8.50 -3.41 7.55
C VAL A 165 -8.32 -2.28 6.55
N PHE A 166 -9.23 -1.32 6.56
CA PHE A 166 -9.12 -0.11 5.75
C PHE A 166 -8.78 1.07 6.63
N VAL A 167 -7.81 1.87 6.20
CA VAL A 167 -7.55 3.21 6.75
C VAL A 167 -7.84 4.22 5.65
N THR A 168 -8.74 5.14 5.93
CA THR A 168 -9.22 6.16 4.98
C THR A 168 -9.23 7.52 5.65
N GLY A 169 -9.34 8.59 4.87
CA GLY A 169 -9.51 9.94 5.41
C GLY A 169 -8.49 10.91 4.85
N PHE A 170 -8.18 11.94 5.64
CA PHE A 170 -7.28 13.01 5.25
C PHE A 170 -6.21 13.21 6.31
N TYR A 171 -4.96 13.28 5.89
CA TYR A 171 -3.82 13.39 6.79
C TYR A 171 -2.69 14.17 6.12
N ASN A 172 -2.09 15.10 6.85
CA ASN A 172 -1.00 15.96 6.35
C ASN A 172 -1.29 16.63 4.99
N GLY A 173 -2.49 17.20 4.82
CA GLY A 173 -2.87 17.88 3.59
C GLY A 173 -3.17 16.97 2.39
N LYS A 174 -3.24 15.63 2.59
CA LYS A 174 -3.48 14.66 1.52
C LYS A 174 -4.54 13.62 1.91
N THR A 175 -5.26 13.11 0.91
CA THR A 175 -6.13 11.95 1.10
C THR A 175 -5.28 10.70 1.32
N LEU A 176 -5.65 9.89 2.30
CA LEU A 176 -5.04 8.59 2.54
C LEU A 176 -5.51 7.58 1.50
N ASP A 177 -4.57 6.99 0.78
CA ASP A 177 -4.79 5.97 -0.25
C ASP A 177 -3.90 4.75 0.03
N PHE A 178 -4.17 4.07 1.14
CA PHE A 178 -3.43 2.87 1.53
C PHE A 178 -4.02 1.62 0.87
N PRO A 179 -3.19 0.63 0.49
CA PRO A 179 -3.70 -0.70 0.21
C PRO A 179 -4.38 -1.26 1.47
N PRO A 180 -5.41 -2.10 1.32
CA PRO A 180 -6.06 -2.72 2.47
C PRO A 180 -5.07 -3.56 3.26
N GLY A 181 -5.04 -3.36 4.58
CA GLY A 181 -4.29 -4.23 5.49
C GLY A 181 -5.00 -5.55 5.70
N ILE A 182 -4.24 -6.59 6.07
CA ILE A 182 -4.80 -7.91 6.40
C ILE A 182 -4.35 -8.29 7.81
N SER A 183 -5.29 -8.69 8.66
CA SER A 183 -4.97 -9.16 10.00
C SER A 183 -4.12 -10.43 9.92
N GLY A 184 -2.95 -10.39 10.56
CA GLY A 184 -1.98 -11.49 10.58
C GLY A 184 -0.69 -11.22 9.81
N ASN A 185 -0.61 -10.12 9.05
CA ASN A 185 0.59 -9.79 8.28
C ASN A 185 1.74 -9.25 9.15
N PHE A 186 1.45 -8.69 10.33
CA PHE A 186 2.44 -8.05 11.19
C PHE A 186 2.40 -8.61 12.61
N PRO A 187 2.99 -9.81 12.85
CA PRO A 187 2.88 -10.52 14.11
C PRO A 187 3.52 -9.81 15.32
N SER A 188 4.33 -8.76 15.08
CA SER A 188 4.90 -7.91 16.13
C SER A 188 3.82 -7.22 16.97
N TYR A 189 2.64 -6.95 16.40
CA TYR A 189 1.51 -6.32 17.12
C TYR A 189 0.54 -7.34 17.73
N GLY A 190 0.93 -8.61 17.84
CA GLY A 190 0.07 -9.75 18.11
C GLY A 190 -0.09 -10.60 16.86
N ARG A 191 -0.44 -11.89 17.00
CA ARG A 191 -0.41 -12.81 15.85
C ARG A 191 -1.34 -12.39 14.71
N SER A 192 -2.44 -11.69 15.00
CA SER A 192 -3.34 -11.10 13.98
C SER A 192 -2.96 -9.66 13.58
N GLY A 193 -1.74 -9.23 13.85
CA GLY A 193 -1.37 -7.83 13.78
C GLY A 193 -1.37 -7.23 12.37
N PHE A 194 -1.56 -5.90 12.31
CA PHE A 194 -1.51 -5.07 11.11
C PHE A 194 -0.84 -3.73 11.41
N ILE A 195 -0.35 -3.03 10.38
CA ILE A 195 0.24 -1.69 10.50
C ILE A 195 -0.01 -0.85 9.24
N PHE A 196 -0.15 0.46 9.43
CA PHE A 196 -0.17 1.50 8.42
C PHE A 196 0.77 2.62 8.84
N GLU A 197 1.73 2.95 7.99
CA GLU A 197 2.64 4.08 8.20
C GLU A 197 2.01 5.35 7.64
N LEU A 198 1.82 6.34 8.51
CA LEU A 198 1.23 7.63 8.14
C LEU A 198 2.27 8.62 7.60
N GLY A 199 3.52 8.53 8.08
CA GLY A 199 4.62 9.33 7.57
C GLY A 199 5.84 9.34 8.47
N THR A 200 6.79 10.22 8.13
CA THR A 200 8.11 10.29 8.76
C THR A 200 8.22 11.33 9.88
N VAL A 201 7.12 11.97 10.27
CA VAL A 201 7.06 12.93 11.38
C VAL A 201 5.68 12.83 12.04
N PRO A 202 5.59 12.88 13.39
CA PRO A 202 4.33 12.99 14.10
C PRO A 202 3.59 14.27 13.73
N ILE A 203 2.35 14.12 13.31
CA ILE A 203 1.43 15.22 13.02
C ILE A 203 0.17 14.97 13.84
N GLU A 204 -0.46 16.04 14.29
CA GLU A 204 -1.74 15.97 14.96
C GLU A 204 -2.87 16.01 13.92
N SER A 205 -3.81 15.08 14.05
CA SER A 205 -5.07 15.07 13.29
C SER A 205 -6.18 14.62 14.21
N LYS A 206 -7.34 15.30 14.14
CA LYS A 206 -8.49 14.97 14.97
C LYS A 206 -9.71 14.66 14.12
N ASP A 207 -10.31 13.49 14.31
CA ASP A 207 -11.50 13.04 13.56
C ASP A 207 -11.35 13.09 12.00
N LEU A 208 -10.11 13.04 11.50
CA LEU A 208 -9.82 13.12 10.05
C LEU A 208 -9.39 11.79 9.44
N VAL A 209 -8.82 10.90 10.26
CA VAL A 209 -8.39 9.57 9.85
C VAL A 209 -9.38 8.56 10.41
N PHE A 210 -9.74 7.57 9.61
CA PHE A 210 -10.74 6.57 9.98
C PHE A 210 -10.22 5.17 9.70
N ILE A 211 -10.47 4.27 10.63
CA ILE A 211 -10.21 2.85 10.45
C ILE A 211 -11.52 2.05 10.45
N GLN A 212 -11.57 0.99 9.65
CA GLN A 212 -12.71 0.09 9.62
C GLN A 212 -12.28 -1.33 9.28
N LEU A 213 -12.92 -2.29 9.95
CA LEU A 213 -12.72 -3.72 9.76
C LEU A 213 -13.78 -4.28 8.81
N PHE A 214 -13.33 -5.12 7.88
CA PHE A 214 -14.14 -5.79 6.86
C PHE A 214 -13.90 -7.31 6.87
N GLY A 215 -14.92 -8.05 6.48
CA GLY A 215 -14.79 -9.48 6.19
C GLY A 215 -14.26 -9.74 4.79
N GLN A 216 -13.89 -10.99 4.52
CA GLN A 216 -13.49 -11.44 3.17
C GLN A 216 -14.63 -11.37 2.16
N ASP A 217 -15.87 -11.28 2.65
CA ASP A 217 -17.09 -11.01 1.89
C ASP A 217 -17.23 -9.54 1.46
N GLY A 218 -16.27 -8.67 1.81
CA GLY A 218 -16.33 -7.24 1.53
C GLY A 218 -17.33 -6.47 2.39
N GLN A 219 -17.94 -7.12 3.39
CA GLN A 219 -18.92 -6.48 4.27
C GLN A 219 -18.22 -5.84 5.48
N PRO A 220 -18.64 -4.62 5.90
CA PRO A 220 -18.11 -4.00 7.10
C PRO A 220 -18.50 -4.82 8.34
N LYS A 221 -17.52 -5.11 9.19
CA LYS A 221 -17.68 -5.85 10.44
C LYS A 221 -17.61 -4.93 11.66
N SER A 222 -16.97 -3.77 11.53
CA SER A 222 -17.00 -2.69 12.51
C SER A 222 -17.66 -1.44 11.95
N GLU A 223 -17.96 -0.50 12.85
CA GLU A 223 -18.21 0.89 12.47
C GLU A 223 -16.94 1.52 11.88
N ARG A 224 -17.12 2.68 11.24
CA ARG A 224 -16.02 3.53 10.80
C ARG A 224 -15.55 4.37 11.99
N ILE A 225 -14.40 4.04 12.53
CA ILE A 225 -13.90 4.59 13.79
C ILE A 225 -13.00 5.80 13.47
N PRO A 226 -13.32 7.01 13.95
CA PRO A 226 -12.42 8.16 13.84
C PRO A 226 -11.22 7.96 14.76
N LEU A 227 -10.04 8.40 14.31
CA LEU A 227 -8.79 8.29 15.04
C LEU A 227 -8.12 9.64 15.20
N ASP A 228 -7.58 9.83 16.39
CA ASP A 228 -6.74 10.96 16.73
C ASP A 228 -5.26 10.57 16.64
N THR A 229 -4.49 11.39 15.93
CA THR A 229 -3.03 11.30 15.87
C THR A 229 -2.43 12.49 16.59
N TYR A 230 -1.18 12.35 17.06
CA TYR A 230 -0.56 13.31 17.97
C TYR A 230 0.77 13.80 17.42
N ASN A 231 1.03 15.09 17.53
CA ASN A 231 2.37 15.67 17.35
C ASN A 231 3.23 15.46 18.61
N ASP A 232 3.40 14.21 19.02
CA ASP A 232 4.11 13.80 20.23
C ASP A 232 4.77 12.45 20.00
N CYS A 233 6.10 12.39 20.11
CA CYS A 233 6.89 11.19 19.84
C CYS A 233 6.68 10.07 20.89
N ASN A 234 6.07 10.39 22.02
CA ASN A 234 5.66 9.39 23.00
C ASN A 234 4.27 8.81 22.71
N ARG A 235 3.56 9.33 21.69
CA ARG A 235 2.21 8.94 21.26
C ARG A 235 2.07 8.89 19.73
N ASN A 236 3.17 8.65 19.03
CA ASN A 236 3.23 8.59 17.56
C ASN A 236 2.88 7.22 16.98
N LEU A 237 2.42 6.28 17.80
CA LEU A 237 1.83 5.03 17.32
C LEU A 237 0.43 4.87 17.95
N VAL A 238 -0.60 4.92 17.11
CA VAL A 238 -1.99 4.65 17.51
C VAL A 238 -2.23 3.14 17.40
N LEU A 239 -2.51 2.49 18.53
CA LEU A 239 -2.80 1.07 18.64
C LEU A 239 -4.29 0.80 18.75
N ILE A 240 -4.80 -0.12 17.94
CA ILE A 240 -6.21 -0.48 17.89
C ILE A 240 -6.38 -1.98 18.03
N GLN A 241 -7.18 -2.38 19.02
CA GLN A 241 -7.63 -3.75 19.15
C GLN A 241 -9.10 -3.85 18.77
N PHE A 242 -9.39 -4.54 17.68
CA PHE A 242 -10.75 -4.93 17.35
C PHE A 242 -11.12 -6.18 18.15
N LYS A 243 -12.27 -6.17 18.82
CA LYS A 243 -12.78 -7.30 19.58
C LYS A 243 -14.18 -7.67 19.13
N LYS A 244 -14.39 -8.95 18.80
CA LYS A 244 -15.73 -9.44 18.45
C LYS A 244 -16.66 -9.31 19.66
N ASN A 245 -17.84 -8.75 19.42
CA ASN A 245 -18.87 -8.64 20.44
C ASN A 245 -19.46 -10.04 20.76
N PRO A 246 -19.84 -10.29 22.02
CA PRO A 246 -20.45 -11.56 22.44
C PRO A 246 -21.81 -11.79 21.80
#